data_AF-A0A382AJY6-F1
#
_entry.id   AF-A0A382AJY6-F1
#
_cell.length_a   1.000
_cell.length_b   1.000
_cell.length_c   1.000
_cell.angle_alpha   90.00
_cell.angle_beta   90.00
_cell.angle_gamma   90.00
#
_symmetry.space_group_name_H-M   'P 1'
#
loop_
_entity.id
_entity.type
_entity.pdbx_description
1 polymer ?
#
loop_
_entity_poly.entity_id
_entity_poly.type
_entity_poly.pdbx_seq_one_letter_code
_entity_poly.pdbx_strand_id
1 'polypeptide(L)'
;VFEQSRLGFVDMDAVDLPRTNADGEPVVEPTPEQRYLFDTQGWILIPGVLPADEVEEMRAFCERLHRNPESLPEDERSLIAGPLERLTDHPVIVGFMNEFLAHPALSSQDCYGFRMESASLCVRSAGEGTFGPHNGNGLWRLPGDSHNYRCIPGKARSGLTCIVWELNEVEHGGGGTMLVNGSHKAAFS
;
A
#
# COMPACT_ATOMS: atom_id res chain seq x y z
N VAL A 1 -33.73 19.35 7.96
CA VAL A 1 -32.80 18.21 7.78
C VAL A 1 -32.39 18.24 6.33
N PHE A 2 -31.17 18.72 6.04
CA PHE A 2 -30.71 18.87 4.66
C PHE A 2 -30.26 17.50 4.14
N GLU A 3 -30.99 16.95 3.19
CA GLU A 3 -30.60 15.74 2.47
C GLU A 3 -29.67 16.17 1.34
N GLN A 4 -28.35 16.01 1.57
CA GLN A 4 -27.31 16.61 0.73
C GLN A 4 -27.13 15.92 -0.62
N SER A 5 -27.72 14.73 -0.84
CA SER A 5 -27.82 14.08 -2.16
C SER A 5 -28.87 12.97 -2.17
N ARG A 6 -29.47 12.69 -3.34
CA ARG A 6 -30.37 11.54 -3.59
C ARG A 6 -29.65 10.20 -3.73
N LEU A 7 -28.32 10.19 -3.56
CA LEU A 7 -27.55 8.95 -3.51
C LEU A 7 -27.71 8.39 -2.09
N GLY A 8 -28.27 7.18 -1.98
CA GLY A 8 -28.36 6.49 -0.71
C GLY A 8 -26.98 6.39 -0.05
N PHE A 9 -26.94 6.47 1.27
CA PHE A 9 -25.74 6.14 2.04
C PHE A 9 -25.30 4.74 1.63
N VAL A 10 -24.03 4.58 1.22
CA VAL A 10 -23.49 3.23 1.00
C VAL A 10 -23.45 2.57 2.36
N ASP A 11 -24.30 1.56 2.55
CA ASP A 11 -24.26 0.73 3.73
C ASP A 11 -22.92 -0.02 3.73
N MET A 12 -21.98 0.51 4.50
CA MET A 12 -20.63 -0.03 4.61
C MET A 12 -20.64 -1.41 5.26
N ASP A 13 -21.67 -1.73 6.05
CA ASP A 13 -21.84 -3.03 6.71
C ASP A 13 -22.39 -4.09 5.74
N ALA A 14 -22.95 -3.68 4.61
CA ALA A 14 -23.42 -4.55 3.53
C ALA A 14 -22.35 -4.83 2.45
N VAL A 15 -21.14 -4.29 2.59
CA VAL A 15 -20.07 -4.47 1.60
C VAL A 15 -19.41 -5.83 1.78
N ASP A 16 -19.46 -6.66 0.74
CA ASP A 16 -18.78 -7.95 0.72
C ASP A 16 -17.29 -7.78 0.38
N LEU A 17 -16.51 -7.47 1.42
CA LEU A 17 -15.05 -7.35 1.33
C LEU A 17 -14.37 -8.72 1.49
N PRO A 18 -13.30 -9.02 0.73
CA PRO A 18 -12.51 -10.23 0.88
C PRO A 18 -12.12 -10.48 2.33
N ARG A 19 -12.37 -11.71 2.81
CA ARG A 19 -12.01 -12.16 4.16
C ARG A 19 -10.73 -12.99 4.18
N THR A 20 -10.28 -13.44 3.02
CA THR A 20 -8.99 -14.12 2.83
C THR A 20 -8.23 -13.51 1.66
N ASN A 21 -6.92 -13.71 1.61
CA ASN A 21 -6.13 -13.46 0.41
C ASN A 21 -6.26 -14.61 -0.61
N ALA A 22 -5.50 -14.57 -1.70
CA ALA A 22 -5.52 -15.60 -2.75
C ALA A 22 -5.04 -16.98 -2.24
N ASP A 23 -4.17 -17.00 -1.23
CA ASP A 23 -3.66 -18.21 -0.58
C ASP A 23 -4.63 -18.77 0.50
N GLY A 24 -5.76 -18.11 0.74
CA GLY A 24 -6.74 -18.51 1.75
C GLY A 24 -6.38 -18.09 3.18
N GLU A 25 -5.37 -17.24 3.36
CA GLU A 25 -4.99 -16.69 4.66
C GLU A 25 -5.98 -15.60 5.10
N PRO A 26 -6.37 -15.56 6.38
CA PRO A 26 -7.36 -14.60 6.87
C PRO A 26 -6.82 -13.18 6.82
N VAL A 27 -7.61 -12.27 6.25
CA VAL A 27 -7.31 -10.83 6.21
C VAL A 27 -7.16 -10.28 7.62
N VAL A 28 -6.13 -9.44 7.81
CA VAL A 28 -5.85 -8.80 9.10
C VAL A 28 -6.39 -7.38 9.08
N GLU A 29 -7.48 -7.13 9.81
CA GLU A 29 -8.07 -5.80 9.90
C GLU A 29 -7.15 -4.80 10.62
N PRO A 30 -7.02 -3.56 10.13
CA PRO A 30 -6.28 -2.53 10.83
C PRO A 30 -6.98 -2.19 12.14
N THR A 31 -6.22 -2.10 13.23
CA THR A 31 -6.74 -1.68 14.55
C THR A 31 -7.27 -0.23 14.50
N PRO A 32 -8.13 0.18 15.45
CA PRO A 32 -8.59 1.57 15.54
C PRO A 32 -7.44 2.59 15.60
N GLU A 33 -6.37 2.25 16.33
CA GLU A 33 -5.18 3.09 16.42
C GLU A 33 -4.45 3.19 15.08
N GLN A 34 -4.23 2.06 14.39
CA GLN A 34 -3.63 2.07 13.05
C GLN A 34 -4.47 2.88 12.06
N ARG A 35 -5.80 2.78 12.13
CA ARG A 35 -6.69 3.59 11.28
C ARG A 35 -6.56 5.08 11.56
N TYR A 36 -6.52 5.45 12.83
CA TYR A 36 -6.35 6.83 13.27
C TYR A 36 -4.97 7.40 12.86
N LEU A 37 -3.88 6.64 13.06
CA LEU A 37 -2.53 7.06 12.70
C LEU A 37 -2.41 7.23 11.18
N PHE A 38 -2.90 6.26 10.39
CA PHE A 38 -2.85 6.35 8.93
C PHE A 38 -3.67 7.54 8.40
N ASP A 39 -4.88 7.78 8.92
CA ASP A 39 -5.66 8.96 8.54
C ASP A 39 -4.94 10.27 8.87
N THR A 40 -4.41 10.40 10.08
CA THR A 40 -3.83 11.66 10.57
C THR A 40 -2.45 11.96 9.99
N GLN A 41 -1.60 10.94 9.84
CA GLN A 41 -0.21 11.10 9.42
C GLN A 41 0.00 10.88 7.92
N GLY A 42 -0.88 10.10 7.26
CA GLY A 42 -0.76 9.74 5.85
C GLY A 42 0.18 8.56 5.57
N TRP A 43 0.75 7.98 6.63
CA TRP A 43 1.60 6.80 6.57
C TRP A 43 1.54 6.05 7.91
N ILE A 44 1.99 4.80 7.91
CA ILE A 44 2.19 4.01 9.12
C ILE A 44 3.30 2.99 8.91
N LEU A 45 4.09 2.73 9.96
CA LEU A 45 5.06 1.63 10.00
C LEU A 45 4.47 0.47 10.80
N ILE A 46 4.48 -0.73 10.21
CA ILE A 46 4.03 -1.96 10.88
C ILE A 46 5.24 -2.91 10.98
N PRO A 47 5.87 -3.04 12.15
CA PRO A 47 7.04 -3.89 12.30
C PRO A 47 6.65 -5.37 12.39
N GLY A 48 7.56 -6.25 11.97
CA GLY A 48 7.43 -7.70 12.19
C GLY A 48 6.30 -8.37 11.41
N VAL A 49 5.93 -7.81 10.25
CA VAL A 49 4.91 -8.40 9.37
C VAL A 49 5.42 -9.66 8.66
N LEU A 50 6.72 -9.71 8.36
CA LEU A 50 7.35 -10.84 7.66
C LEU A 50 8.31 -11.59 8.61
N PRO A 51 8.31 -12.93 8.59
CA PRO A 51 9.33 -13.75 9.25
C PRO A 51 10.75 -13.50 8.71
N ALA A 52 11.76 -13.72 9.54
CA ALA A 52 13.15 -13.40 9.19
C ALA A 52 13.71 -14.25 8.04
N ASP A 53 13.33 -15.53 8.00
CA ASP A 53 13.69 -16.46 6.93
C ASP A 53 13.04 -16.08 5.59
N GLU A 54 11.79 -15.62 5.61
CA GLU A 54 11.13 -15.08 4.42
C GLU A 54 11.81 -13.81 3.92
N VAL A 55 12.19 -12.90 4.82
CA VAL A 55 12.94 -11.69 4.45
C VAL A 55 14.28 -12.03 3.81
N GLU A 56 15.00 -13.04 4.32
CA GLU A 56 16.26 -13.52 3.74
C GLU A 56 16.05 -14.09 2.33
N GLU A 57 15.03 -14.94 2.16
CA GLU A 57 14.64 -15.51 0.86
C GLU A 57 14.30 -14.42 -0.16
N MET A 58 13.41 -13.49 0.21
CA MET A 58 12.98 -12.37 -0.63
C MET A 58 14.15 -11.44 -0.99
N ARG A 59 15.04 -11.16 -0.04
CA ARG A 59 16.23 -10.33 -0.29
C ARG A 59 17.17 -11.00 -1.29
N ALA A 60 17.43 -12.31 -1.12
CA ALA A 60 18.26 -13.07 -2.06
C ALA A 60 17.66 -13.10 -3.47
N PHE A 61 16.34 -13.24 -3.57
CA PHE A 61 15.63 -13.15 -4.85
C PHE A 61 15.73 -11.76 -5.49
N CYS A 62 15.47 -10.69 -4.73
CA CYS A 62 15.63 -9.31 -5.20
C CYS A 62 17.03 -9.02 -5.74
N GLU A 63 18.07 -9.50 -5.05
CA GLU A 63 19.46 -9.35 -5.49
C GLU A 63 19.75 -10.09 -6.81
N ARG A 64 19.22 -11.31 -6.96
CA ARG A 64 19.31 -12.07 -8.22
C ARG A 64 18.57 -11.37 -9.34
N LEU A 65 17.34 -10.94 -9.09
CA LEU A 65 16.51 -10.24 -10.06
C LEU A 65 17.19 -8.94 -10.53
N HIS A 66 17.83 -8.21 -9.61
CA HIS A 66 18.53 -6.97 -9.94
C HIS A 66 19.85 -7.20 -10.70
N ARG A 67 20.69 -8.14 -10.26
CA ARG A 67 22.06 -8.32 -10.80
C ARG A 67 22.16 -9.33 -11.94
N ASN A 68 21.33 -10.36 -11.92
CA ASN A 68 21.40 -11.47 -12.87
C ASN A 68 20.01 -12.09 -13.10
N PRO A 69 19.04 -11.32 -13.66
CA PRO A 69 17.68 -11.80 -13.88
C PRO A 69 17.64 -13.04 -14.78
N GLU A 70 18.60 -13.22 -15.69
CA GLU A 70 18.69 -14.40 -16.55
C GLU A 70 18.94 -15.70 -15.78
N SER A 71 19.42 -15.61 -14.53
CA SER A 71 19.54 -16.77 -13.63
C SER A 71 18.21 -17.27 -13.06
N LEU A 72 17.13 -16.52 -13.26
CA LEU A 72 15.78 -16.90 -12.86
C LEU A 72 15.04 -17.52 -14.06
N PRO A 73 14.11 -18.46 -13.80
CA PRO A 73 13.10 -18.87 -14.78
C PRO A 73 12.41 -17.65 -15.41
N GLU A 74 12.03 -17.73 -16.69
CA GLU A 74 11.49 -16.58 -17.43
C GLU A 74 10.25 -15.97 -16.78
N ASP A 75 9.37 -16.82 -16.26
CA ASP A 75 8.14 -16.48 -15.52
C ASP A 75 8.39 -15.87 -14.13
N GLU A 76 9.59 -16.08 -13.57
CA GLU A 76 10.00 -15.49 -12.28
C GLU A 76 10.78 -14.17 -12.43
N ARG A 77 11.05 -13.68 -13.64
CA ARG A 77 11.78 -12.42 -13.87
C ARG A 77 10.90 -11.18 -13.66
N SER A 78 10.18 -11.16 -12.54
CA SER A 78 9.18 -10.15 -12.22
C SER A 78 9.19 -9.82 -10.74
N LEU A 79 8.77 -8.60 -10.40
CA LEU A 79 8.69 -8.12 -9.01
C LEU A 79 7.49 -8.66 -8.23
N ILE A 80 6.66 -9.45 -8.90
CA ILE A 80 5.40 -9.99 -8.39
C ILE A 80 5.36 -11.51 -8.55
N ALA A 81 6.54 -12.12 -8.60
CA ALA A 81 6.74 -13.55 -8.82
C ALA A 81 7.72 -14.13 -7.79
N GLY A 82 7.81 -15.46 -7.78
CA GLY A 82 8.66 -16.17 -6.83
C GLY A 82 8.28 -15.83 -5.38
N PRO A 83 9.25 -15.65 -4.47
CA PRO A 83 8.95 -15.34 -3.08
C PRO A 83 8.30 -13.96 -2.87
N LEU A 84 8.31 -13.08 -3.87
CA LEU A 84 7.66 -11.76 -3.77
C LEU A 84 6.17 -11.79 -4.08
N GLU A 85 5.66 -12.88 -4.68
CA GLU A 85 4.24 -13.00 -5.04
C GLU A 85 3.32 -12.79 -3.83
N ARG A 86 3.67 -13.38 -2.68
CA ARG A 86 2.95 -13.24 -1.41
C ARG A 86 2.86 -11.81 -0.87
N LEU A 87 3.73 -10.91 -1.34
CA LEU A 87 3.69 -9.49 -0.95
C LEU A 87 2.58 -8.72 -1.68
N THR A 88 2.08 -9.25 -2.80
CA THR A 88 1.10 -8.55 -3.67
C THR A 88 -0.26 -8.41 -3.00
N ASP A 89 -0.66 -9.40 -2.21
CA ASP A 89 -1.93 -9.44 -1.48
C ASP A 89 -1.76 -9.96 -0.04
N HIS A 90 -0.62 -9.67 0.59
CA HIS A 90 -0.36 -10.03 1.99
C HIS A 90 -1.55 -9.64 2.90
N PRO A 91 -2.01 -10.47 3.85
CA PRO A 91 -3.26 -10.25 4.58
C PRO A 91 -3.39 -8.90 5.30
N VAL A 92 -2.28 -8.38 5.83
CA VAL A 92 -2.22 -7.02 6.41
C VAL A 92 -2.50 -5.96 5.35
N ILE A 93 -1.94 -6.09 4.15
CA ILE A 93 -2.15 -5.16 3.05
C ILE A 93 -3.61 -5.21 2.59
N VAL A 94 -4.16 -6.39 2.39
CA VAL A 94 -5.58 -6.54 2.00
C VAL A 94 -6.49 -5.87 3.02
N GLY A 95 -6.22 -6.01 4.32
CA GLY A 95 -6.99 -5.33 5.37
C GLY A 95 -6.95 -3.81 5.28
N PHE A 96 -5.76 -3.24 5.05
CA PHE A 96 -5.62 -1.80 4.83
C PHE A 96 -6.29 -1.35 3.52
N MET A 97 -6.19 -2.12 2.44
CA MET A 97 -6.82 -1.77 1.18
C MET A 97 -8.34 -1.86 1.25
N ASN A 98 -8.88 -2.89 1.92
CA ASN A 98 -10.30 -3.03 2.24
C ASN A 98 -10.83 -1.81 3.03
N GLU A 99 -10.02 -1.31 3.96
CA GLU A 99 -10.40 -0.14 4.75
C GLU A 99 -10.29 1.17 3.94
N PHE A 100 -9.16 1.45 3.30
CA PHE A 100 -8.89 2.79 2.77
C PHE A 100 -9.12 2.96 1.27
N LEU A 101 -9.05 1.89 0.48
CA LEU A 101 -8.97 1.98 -0.99
C LEU A 101 -10.14 1.29 -1.70
N ALA A 102 -10.63 0.16 -1.17
CA ALA A 102 -11.54 -0.74 -1.86
C ALA A 102 -12.81 -0.03 -2.35
N HIS A 103 -13.15 -0.27 -3.61
CA HIS A 103 -14.39 0.18 -4.22
C HIS A 103 -15.50 -0.87 -3.97
N PRO A 104 -16.49 -0.58 -3.10
CA PRO A 104 -17.47 -1.58 -2.66
C PRO A 104 -18.20 -2.31 -3.80
N ALA A 105 -18.61 -1.58 -4.84
CA ALA A 105 -19.36 -2.15 -5.95
C ALA A 105 -18.54 -3.11 -6.86
N LEU A 106 -17.22 -3.16 -6.69
CA LEU A 106 -16.31 -4.04 -7.44
C LEU A 106 -15.68 -5.10 -6.54
N SER A 107 -16.09 -5.15 -5.27
CA SER A 107 -15.56 -6.08 -4.28
C SER A 107 -16.51 -7.26 -4.09
N SER A 108 -15.94 -8.44 -3.91
CA SER A 108 -16.63 -9.65 -3.43
C SER A 108 -15.63 -10.53 -2.69
N GLN A 109 -16.06 -11.69 -2.17
CA GLN A 109 -15.11 -12.67 -1.62
C GLN A 109 -14.05 -13.13 -2.62
N ASP A 110 -14.37 -13.17 -3.91
CA ASP A 110 -13.48 -13.67 -4.97
C ASP A 110 -12.81 -12.54 -5.76
N CYS A 111 -13.03 -11.28 -5.38
CA CYS A 111 -12.55 -10.12 -6.15
C CYS A 111 -12.18 -8.97 -5.22
N TYR A 112 -10.90 -8.58 -5.26
CA TYR A 112 -10.43 -7.39 -4.57
C TYR A 112 -11.11 -6.13 -5.14
N GLY A 113 -11.63 -5.27 -4.26
CA GLY A 113 -12.16 -3.96 -4.64
C GLY A 113 -11.07 -2.94 -5.03
N PHE A 114 -9.82 -3.37 -5.18
CA PHE A 114 -8.65 -2.56 -5.50
C PHE A 114 -7.73 -3.33 -6.46
N ARG A 115 -6.75 -2.64 -7.04
CA ARG A 115 -5.74 -3.25 -7.90
C ARG A 115 -4.35 -2.73 -7.54
N MET A 116 -3.34 -3.55 -7.77
CA MET A 116 -1.97 -3.09 -7.84
C MET A 116 -1.77 -2.31 -9.14
N GLU A 117 -1.20 -1.11 -9.04
CA GLU A 117 -0.92 -0.29 -10.22
C GLU A 117 0.48 -0.55 -10.77
N SER A 118 1.47 -0.61 -9.89
CA SER A 118 2.86 -0.84 -10.25
C SER A 118 3.64 -1.44 -9.08
N ALA A 119 4.75 -2.08 -9.39
CA ALA A 119 5.75 -2.55 -8.44
C ALA A 119 7.11 -2.02 -8.87
N SER A 120 7.96 -1.68 -7.90
CA SER A 120 9.33 -1.23 -8.16
C SER A 120 10.28 -1.81 -7.13
N LEU A 121 11.54 -2.00 -7.53
CA LEU A 121 12.61 -2.50 -6.68
C LEU A 121 13.70 -1.44 -6.56
N CYS A 122 14.09 -1.16 -5.32
CA CYS A 122 15.17 -0.24 -5.02
C CYS A 122 16.34 -1.01 -4.38
N VAL A 123 17.38 -1.26 -5.16
CA VAL A 123 18.68 -1.74 -4.67
C VAL A 123 19.66 -0.59 -4.78
N ARG A 124 20.28 -0.20 -3.66
CA ARG A 124 21.20 0.94 -3.58
C ARG A 124 22.45 0.56 -2.82
N SER A 125 23.59 1.05 -3.29
CA SER A 125 24.86 1.00 -2.56
C SER A 125 25.04 2.23 -1.68
N ALA A 126 25.95 2.17 -0.71
CA ALA A 126 26.28 3.33 0.12
C ALA A 126 26.76 4.50 -0.75
N GLY A 127 26.15 5.67 -0.57
CA GLY A 127 26.42 6.87 -1.36
C GLY A 127 25.57 7.03 -2.62
N GLU A 128 24.72 6.05 -2.95
CA GLU A 128 23.74 6.15 -4.04
C GLU A 128 22.39 6.71 -3.56
N GLY A 129 21.73 7.45 -4.44
CA GLY A 129 20.39 8.03 -4.21
C GLY A 129 20.40 9.55 -4.11
N THR A 130 19.25 10.15 -4.41
CA THR A 130 19.01 11.59 -4.25
C THR A 130 17.73 11.80 -3.47
N PHE A 131 17.71 12.82 -2.60
CA PHE A 131 16.50 13.20 -1.89
C PHE A 131 15.68 14.16 -2.75
N GLY A 132 14.44 13.76 -3.04
CA GLY A 132 13.47 14.57 -3.78
C GLY A 132 12.06 14.35 -3.24
N PRO A 133 11.47 15.29 -2.49
CA PRO A 133 10.08 15.17 -2.05
C PRO A 133 9.15 15.19 -3.26
N HIS A 134 8.20 14.27 -3.30
CA HIS A 134 7.21 14.14 -4.36
C HIS A 134 5.85 13.70 -3.77
N ASN A 135 4.79 13.76 -4.57
CA ASN A 135 3.41 13.34 -4.22
C ASN A 135 2.73 14.08 -3.03
N GLY A 136 3.41 15.01 -2.36
CA GLY A 136 2.78 16.07 -1.56
C GLY A 136 2.12 17.12 -2.49
N ASN A 137 1.07 17.80 -2.01
CA ASN A 137 0.21 18.77 -2.74
C ASN A 137 0.46 18.87 -4.26
N GLY A 138 -0.37 18.19 -5.07
CA GLY A 138 -0.16 18.18 -6.51
C GLY A 138 -0.61 19.48 -7.15
N LEU A 139 0.34 20.33 -7.52
CA LEU A 139 0.11 21.35 -8.55
C LEU A 139 -0.42 20.62 -9.80
N TRP A 140 -1.61 20.98 -10.29
CA TRP A 140 -2.32 20.35 -11.42
C TRP A 140 -3.02 19.01 -11.19
N ARG A 141 -3.57 18.77 -10.00
CA ARG A 141 -4.56 17.70 -9.79
C ARG A 141 -5.87 18.07 -10.49
N LEU A 142 -5.95 17.76 -11.78
CA LEU A 142 -7.12 18.03 -12.62
C LEU A 142 -8.38 17.36 -12.03
N PRO A 143 -9.58 17.92 -12.28
CA PRO A 143 -10.82 17.26 -11.92
C PRO A 143 -10.85 15.83 -12.48
N GLY A 144 -10.90 14.82 -11.60
CA GLY A 144 -10.84 13.40 -11.96
C GLY A 144 -9.58 12.66 -11.49
N ASP A 145 -8.59 13.35 -10.93
CA ASP A 145 -7.45 12.69 -10.29
C ASP A 145 -7.88 11.94 -9.01
N SER A 146 -7.60 10.63 -8.95
CA SER A 146 -7.90 9.76 -7.81
C SER A 146 -6.85 9.82 -6.70
N HIS A 147 -5.69 10.47 -6.90
CA HIS A 147 -4.62 10.53 -5.90
C HIS A 147 -4.90 11.46 -4.71
N ASN A 148 -6.17 11.82 -4.48
CA ASN A 148 -6.59 12.74 -3.43
C ASN A 148 -7.14 11.97 -2.23
N TYR A 149 -6.70 12.36 -1.04
CA TYR A 149 -7.27 11.84 0.20
C TYR A 149 -8.66 12.45 0.44
N ARG A 150 -9.68 11.62 0.63
CA ARG A 150 -11.06 12.07 0.91
C ARG A 150 -11.53 11.51 2.24
N CYS A 151 -11.92 12.41 3.14
CA CYS A 151 -12.63 12.01 4.35
C CYS A 151 -14.14 12.14 4.12
N ILE A 152 -14.86 11.03 4.25
CA ILE A 152 -16.32 10.99 4.33
C ILE A 152 -16.65 10.73 5.81
N PRO A 153 -17.71 11.31 6.41
CA PRO A 153 -18.05 11.02 7.79
C PRO A 153 -18.04 9.51 8.08
N GLY A 154 -17.21 9.09 9.02
CA GLY A 154 -17.04 7.69 9.41
C GLY A 154 -16.06 6.86 8.57
N LYS A 155 -15.54 7.36 7.44
CA LYS A 155 -14.58 6.61 6.61
C LYS A 155 -13.58 7.48 5.86
N ALA A 156 -12.31 7.19 6.13
CA ALA A 156 -11.17 7.68 5.38
C ALA A 156 -11.04 6.98 4.02
N ARG A 157 -10.62 7.71 2.98
CA ARG A 157 -10.35 7.17 1.65
C ARG A 157 -9.00 7.65 1.14
N SER A 158 -8.14 6.69 0.79
CA SER A 158 -6.87 6.89 0.10
C SER A 158 -7.00 6.33 -1.31
N GLY A 159 -7.08 7.17 -2.33
CA GLY A 159 -7.30 6.71 -3.71
C GLY A 159 -6.06 6.12 -4.40
N LEU A 160 -4.89 6.23 -3.78
CA LEU A 160 -3.69 5.44 -4.05
C LEU A 160 -2.93 5.28 -2.73
N THR A 161 -2.50 4.07 -2.42
CA THR A 161 -1.63 3.81 -1.26
C THR A 161 -0.37 3.11 -1.72
N CYS A 162 0.79 3.66 -1.36
CA CYS A 162 2.09 3.04 -1.61
C CYS A 162 2.46 2.14 -0.43
N ILE A 163 2.99 0.95 -0.73
CA ILE A 163 3.46 -0.02 0.24
C ILE A 163 4.96 -0.19 0.01
N VAL A 164 5.73 -0.06 1.09
CA VAL A 164 7.18 -0.23 1.06
C VAL A 164 7.54 -1.40 1.95
N TRP A 165 8.15 -2.42 1.36
CA TRP A 165 8.71 -3.57 2.06
C TRP A 165 10.20 -3.35 2.25
N GLU A 166 10.61 -3.01 3.47
CA GLU A 166 12.02 -2.87 3.81
C GLU A 166 12.60 -4.27 4.07
N LEU A 167 13.29 -4.81 3.06
CA LEU A 167 13.93 -6.14 3.15
C LEU A 167 15.32 -6.09 3.78
N ASN A 168 15.86 -4.91 4.04
CA ASN A 168 17.09 -4.67 4.79
C ASN A 168 16.78 -3.92 6.08
N GLU A 169 17.72 -3.97 7.03
CA GLU A 169 17.64 -3.13 8.22
C GLU A 169 17.70 -1.65 7.83
N VAL A 170 16.78 -0.85 8.39
CA VAL A 170 16.71 0.59 8.16
C VAL A 170 17.28 1.32 9.36
N GLU A 171 18.47 1.86 9.20
CA GLU A 171 19.14 2.66 10.23
C GLU A 171 18.98 4.17 9.99
N HIS A 172 19.06 4.95 11.07
CA HIS A 172 19.11 6.39 10.96
C HIS A 172 20.32 6.84 10.13
N GLY A 173 20.09 7.59 9.06
CA GLY A 173 21.14 8.00 8.12
C GLY A 173 21.50 6.94 7.06
N GLY A 174 20.92 5.74 7.12
CA GLY A 174 21.12 4.65 6.15
C GLY A 174 20.35 4.79 4.83
N GLY A 175 19.69 5.94 4.60
CA GLY A 175 18.95 6.21 3.36
C GLY A 175 17.54 5.63 3.30
N GLY A 176 16.93 5.33 4.45
CA GLY A 176 15.53 4.91 4.55
C GLY A 176 14.53 5.96 4.02
N THR A 177 13.30 5.52 3.78
CA THR A 177 12.23 6.40 3.25
C THR A 177 11.91 7.54 4.22
N MET A 178 11.98 8.78 3.74
CA MET A 178 11.63 9.98 4.51
C MET A 178 10.19 10.40 4.23
N LEU A 179 9.43 10.64 5.30
CA LEU A 179 8.00 10.94 5.23
C LEU A 179 7.70 12.22 6.02
N VAL A 180 6.71 13.00 5.56
CA VAL A 180 6.24 14.21 6.25
C VAL A 180 4.81 13.97 6.73
N ASN A 181 4.59 14.00 8.03
CA ASN A 181 3.27 13.79 8.61
C ASN A 181 2.25 14.79 8.06
N GLY A 182 1.10 14.29 7.60
CA GLY A 182 -0.03 15.10 7.18
C GLY A 182 0.11 15.73 5.78
N SER A 183 1.21 15.50 5.05
CA SER A 183 1.43 16.10 3.73
C SER A 183 0.41 15.66 2.68
N HIS A 184 -0.26 14.51 2.89
CA HIS A 184 -1.35 14.00 2.04
C HIS A 184 -2.63 14.85 2.10
N LYS A 185 -2.79 15.67 3.15
CA LYS A 185 -3.91 16.59 3.37
C LYS A 185 -3.53 18.06 3.12
N ALA A 186 -2.30 18.34 2.73
CA ALA A 186 -1.82 19.70 2.51
C ALA A 186 -2.41 20.27 1.20
N ALA A 187 -3.56 20.94 1.27
CA ALA A 187 -4.25 21.52 0.11
C ALA A 187 -3.92 23.02 -0.12
N PHE A 188 -3.23 23.68 0.81
CA PHE A 188 -2.99 25.13 0.81
C PHE A 188 -1.49 25.50 0.79
N SER A 189 -0.63 24.67 0.18
CA SER A 189 0.81 24.96 0.05
C SER A 189 1.13 25.81 -1.17
#